data_AF-A0A7K3VWF1-F1
#
_entry.id   AF-A0A7K3VWF1-F1
#
_cell.length_a   1.000
_cell.length_b   1.000
_cell.length_c   1.000
_cell.angle_alpha   90.00
_cell.angle_beta   90.00
_cell.angle_gamma   90.00
#
_symmetry.space_group_name_H-M   'P 1'
#
loop_
_entity.id
_entity.type
_entity.pdbx_description
1 polymer ?
#
loop_
_entity_poly.entity_id
_entity_poly.type
_entity_poly.pdbx_seq_one_letter_code
_entity_poly.pdbx_strand_id
1 'polypeptide(L)'
;MTVLSLPSRSRWVWDARDRTRAVRVSAHAEVGLLNLSLWRDETCVGTVKLQPDEVASLVAALTDGLAQLADGPPSAPGSDAVRLAAVEARLAELESRPVPPRRSVAAFVATVAARGRAFLGAGDR
;
A
#
# COMPACT_ATOMS: atom_id res chain seq x y z
N MET A 1 6.21 -41.13 2.54
CA MET A 1 6.08 -40.14 1.45
C MET A 1 5.90 -38.78 2.09
N THR A 2 6.92 -37.92 2.02
CA THR A 2 6.85 -36.58 2.63
C THR A 2 6.40 -35.60 1.56
N VAL A 3 5.20 -35.05 1.70
CA VAL A 3 4.69 -34.00 0.83
C VAL A 3 5.34 -32.69 1.25
N LEU A 4 6.14 -32.09 0.37
CA LEU A 4 6.64 -30.73 0.54
C LEU A 4 5.49 -29.77 0.20
N SER A 5 4.86 -29.20 1.22
CA SER A 5 3.90 -28.11 1.03
C SER A 5 4.59 -26.97 0.28
N LEU A 6 4.09 -26.66 -0.91
CA LEU A 6 4.54 -25.48 -1.63
C LEU A 6 4.09 -24.24 -0.82
N PRO A 7 5.00 -23.29 -0.57
CA PRO A 7 4.68 -22.04 0.12
C PRO A 7 3.48 -21.38 -0.54
N SER A 8 2.44 -21.06 0.23
CA SER A 8 1.17 -20.52 -0.28
C SER A 8 1.32 -19.22 -1.06
N ARG A 9 2.43 -18.50 -0.85
CA ARG A 9 2.80 -17.27 -1.57
C ARG A 9 4.32 -17.23 -1.75
N SER A 10 4.82 -17.84 -2.82
CA SER A 10 6.22 -17.64 -3.22
C SER A 10 6.35 -16.52 -4.26
N ARG A 11 7.30 -15.60 -4.05
CA ARG A 11 7.58 -14.50 -4.98
C ARG A 11 9.01 -14.61 -5.50
N TRP A 12 9.19 -14.37 -6.79
CA TRP A 12 10.49 -14.33 -7.45
C TRP A 12 10.93 -12.89 -7.72
N VAL A 13 12.21 -12.62 -7.50
CA VAL A 13 12.88 -11.37 -7.86
C VAL A 13 14.10 -11.73 -8.70
N TRP A 14 14.06 -11.35 -9.99
CA TRP A 14 15.12 -11.66 -10.94
C TRP A 14 16.28 -10.67 -10.85
N ASP A 15 17.50 -11.16 -11.06
CA ASP A 15 18.69 -10.32 -11.22
C ASP A 15 18.51 -9.38 -12.41
N ALA A 16 18.82 -8.11 -12.21
CA ALA A 16 18.69 -7.06 -13.22
C ALA A 16 19.69 -7.20 -14.38
N ARG A 17 20.82 -7.89 -14.19
CA ARG A 17 21.91 -7.95 -15.17
C ARG A 17 21.59 -8.84 -16.36
N ASP A 18 21.33 -10.11 -16.09
CA ASP A 18 21.22 -11.16 -17.11
C ASP A 18 19.98 -12.04 -16.94
N ARG A 19 19.23 -11.87 -15.84
CA ARG A 19 18.09 -12.70 -15.44
C ARG A 19 18.40 -14.20 -15.36
N THR A 20 19.68 -14.59 -15.24
CA THR A 20 20.07 -15.99 -15.02
C THR A 20 20.00 -16.38 -13.54
N ARG A 21 19.90 -15.37 -12.66
CA ARG A 21 19.78 -15.56 -11.22
C ARG A 21 18.49 -14.94 -10.69
N ALA A 22 17.98 -15.52 -9.61
CA ALA A 22 16.84 -14.97 -8.92
C ALA A 22 16.88 -15.27 -7.42
N VAL A 23 16.23 -14.41 -6.65
CA VAL A 23 15.88 -14.69 -5.26
C VAL A 23 14.42 -15.11 -5.22
N ARG A 24 14.14 -16.27 -4.63
CA ARG A 24 12.79 -16.73 -4.33
C ARG A 24 12.51 -16.56 -2.84
N VAL A 25 11.44 -15.84 -2.55
CA VAL A 25 10.87 -15.68 -1.21
C VAL A 25 9.79 -16.72 -1.00
N SER A 26 9.79 -17.41 0.14
CA SER A 26 8.85 -18.48 0.45
C SER A 26 8.49 -18.48 1.94
N ALA A 27 7.21 -18.27 2.26
CA ALA A 27 6.73 -18.27 3.63
C ALA A 27 6.33 -19.68 4.09
N HIS A 28 6.79 -20.06 5.27
CA HIS A 28 6.50 -21.32 5.96
C HIS A 28 5.79 -20.98 7.28
N ALA A 29 4.52 -20.61 7.19
CA ALA A 29 3.73 -20.09 8.31
C ALA A 29 3.61 -21.11 9.45
N GLU A 30 3.56 -22.40 9.11
CA GLU A 30 3.48 -23.53 10.03
C GLU A 30 4.66 -23.61 11.01
N VAL A 31 5.82 -23.08 10.63
CA VAL A 31 7.03 -23.05 11.46
C VAL A 31 7.52 -21.63 11.75
N GLY A 32 6.75 -20.61 11.36
CA GLY A 32 7.07 -19.21 11.60
C GLY A 32 8.31 -18.70 10.86
N LEU A 33 8.69 -19.33 9.74
CA LEU A 33 9.92 -19.00 9.01
C LEU A 33 9.65 -18.41 7.63
N LEU A 34 10.58 -17.59 7.15
CA LEU A 34 10.65 -17.13 5.78
C LEU A 34 11.96 -17.61 5.15
N ASN A 35 11.86 -18.35 4.06
CA ASN A 35 13.03 -18.80 3.30
C ASN A 35 13.32 -17.81 2.16
N LEU A 36 14.57 -17.38 2.08
CA LEU A 36 15.15 -16.71 0.93
C LEU A 36 16.10 -17.70 0.25
N SER A 37 15.80 -18.06 -0.99
CA SER A 37 16.64 -18.97 -1.77
C SER A 37 17.20 -18.27 -2.99
N LEU A 38 18.51 -18.43 -3.22
CA LEU A 38 19.20 -17.95 -4.40
C LEU A 38 19.22 -19.07 -5.44
N TRP A 39 18.78 -18.74 -6.64
CA TRP A 39 18.71 -19.64 -7.77
C TRP A 39 19.61 -19.15 -8.88
N ARG A 40 20.24 -20.10 -9.58
CA ARG A 40 20.94 -19.89 -10.83
C ARG A 40 20.38 -20.89 -11.83
N ASP A 41 19.80 -20.37 -12.89
CA ASP A 41 18.97 -21.15 -13.82
C ASP A 41 17.92 -21.93 -13.00
N GLU A 42 17.84 -23.25 -13.18
CA GLU A 42 16.91 -24.13 -12.46
C GLU A 42 17.47 -24.71 -11.15
N THR A 43 18.65 -24.26 -10.70
CA THR A 43 19.33 -24.82 -9.53
C THR A 43 19.31 -23.85 -8.34
N CYS A 44 18.84 -24.34 -7.18
CA CYS A 44 19.00 -23.62 -5.92
C CYS A 44 20.46 -23.72 -5.46
N VAL A 45 21.16 -22.58 -5.41
CA VAL A 45 22.57 -22.50 -5.04
C VAL A 45 22.79 -21.99 -3.62
N GLY A 46 21.74 -21.58 -2.93
CA GLY A 46 21.81 -21.17 -1.53
C GLY A 46 20.43 -20.93 -0.92
N THR A 47 20.30 -21.13 0.39
CA THR A 47 19.07 -20.83 1.12
C THR A 47 19.39 -20.31 2.52
N VAL A 48 18.70 -19.24 2.90
CA VAL A 48 18.70 -18.70 4.26
C VAL A 48 17.27 -18.79 4.81
N LYS A 49 17.16 -19.18 6.07
CA LYS A 49 15.90 -19.24 6.82
C LYS A 49 15.91 -18.11 7.84
N LEU A 50 14.89 -17.27 7.83
CA LEU A 50 14.82 -16.09 8.66
C LEU A 50 13.59 -16.14 9.57
N GLN A 51 13.79 -15.72 10.82
CA GLN A 51 12.73 -15.39 11.77
C GLN A 51 12.10 -14.03 11.42
N PRO A 52 10.89 -13.73 11.92
CA PRO A 52 10.18 -12.49 11.58
C PRO A 52 10.95 -11.19 11.87
N ASP A 53 11.72 -11.15 12.96
CA ASP A 53 12.55 -10.00 13.35
C ASP A 53 13.78 -9.83 12.43
N GLU A 54 14.40 -10.94 12.02
CA GLU A 54 15.47 -10.93 11.03
C GLU A 54 14.97 -10.47 9.66
N VAL A 55 13.76 -10.89 9.27
CA VAL A 55 13.10 -10.41 8.05
C VAL A 55 12.83 -8.90 8.13
N ALA A 56 12.33 -8.41 9.27
CA ALA A 56 12.10 -6.97 9.46
C ALA A 56 13.40 -6.17 9.33
N SER A 57 14.49 -6.67 9.91
CA SER A 57 15.82 -6.06 9.81
C SER A 57 16.34 -6.04 8.36
N LEU A 58 16.15 -7.13 7.61
CA LEU A 58 16.50 -7.19 6.20
C LEU A 58 15.67 -6.20 5.36
N VAL A 59 14.36 -6.09 5.61
CA VAL A 59 13.48 -5.14 4.90
C VAL A 59 13.90 -3.70 5.16
N ALA A 60 14.31 -3.36 6.39
CA ALA A 60 14.85 -2.05 6.70
C ALA A 60 16.11 -1.77 5.86
N ALA A 61 17.08 -2.68 5.86
CA ALA A 61 18.30 -2.51 5.07
C ALA A 61 18.03 -2.39 3.55
N LEU A 62 17.07 -3.15 3.02
CA LEU A 62 16.65 -3.03 1.61
C LEU A 62 16.02 -1.67 1.30
N THR A 63 15.21 -1.15 2.23
CA THR A 63 14.54 0.15 2.08
C THR A 63 15.54 1.29 2.17
N ASP A 64 16.50 1.22 3.09
CA ASP A 64 17.58 2.20 3.22
C ASP A 64 18.46 2.24 1.96
N GLY A 65 18.83 1.07 1.44
CA GLY A 65 19.58 0.98 0.18
C GLY A 65 18.78 1.53 -1.00
N LEU A 66 17.46 1.31 -1.04
CA LEU A 66 16.59 1.89 -2.06
C LEU A 66 16.53 3.43 -1.94
N ALA A 67 16.42 3.97 -0.72
CA ALA A 67 16.42 5.41 -0.49
C ALA A 67 17.72 6.05 -1.01
N GLN A 68 18.88 5.44 -0.72
CA GLN A 68 20.17 5.91 -1.23
C GLN A 68 20.25 5.94 -2.76
N LEU A 69 19.58 5.00 -3.44
CA LEU A 69 19.51 4.97 -4.91
C LEU A 69 18.50 5.99 -5.47
N ALA A 70 17.44 6.29 -4.71
CA ALA A 70 16.39 7.24 -5.09
C ALA A 70 16.81 8.69 -4.87
N ASP A 71 17.66 8.95 -3.86
CA ASP A 71 18.34 10.22 -3.60
C ASP A 71 19.44 10.48 -4.65
N GLY A 72 19.08 10.37 -5.94
CA GLY A 72 19.93 10.75 -7.06
C GLY A 72 20.53 12.15 -6.90
N PRO A 73 21.41 12.60 -7.83
CA PRO A 73 22.19 13.83 -7.65
C PRO A 73 21.30 14.96 -7.12
N PRO A 74 21.75 15.68 -6.07
CA PRO A 74 20.88 16.52 -5.27
C PRO A 74 20.01 17.38 -6.18
N SER A 75 18.70 17.26 -6.00
CA SER A 75 17.77 18.13 -6.73
C SER A 75 18.21 19.57 -6.47
N ALA A 76 18.22 20.40 -7.52
CA ALA A 76 18.76 21.75 -7.44
C ALA A 76 18.26 22.45 -6.17
N PRO A 77 19.15 23.01 -5.33
CA PRO A 77 18.75 23.60 -4.06
C PRO A 77 17.62 24.61 -4.29
N GLY A 78 16.46 24.34 -3.70
CA GLY A 78 15.23 25.10 -3.90
C GLY A 78 14.06 24.31 -4.51
N SER A 79 14.29 23.16 -5.18
CA SER A 79 13.20 22.34 -5.73
C SER A 79 12.27 21.80 -4.65
N ASP A 80 12.83 21.41 -3.51
CA ASP A 80 12.06 20.81 -2.42
C ASP A 80 11.29 21.87 -1.65
N ALA A 81 11.88 23.05 -1.44
CA ALA A 81 11.19 24.20 -0.88
C ALA A 81 10.01 24.65 -1.77
N VAL A 82 10.21 24.68 -3.09
CA VAL A 82 9.14 24.97 -4.06
C VAL A 82 8.04 23.90 -4.02
N ARG A 83 8.43 22.62 -3.94
CA ARG A 83 7.47 21.51 -3.84
C ARG A 83 6.66 21.57 -2.54
N LEU A 84 7.30 21.89 -1.41
CA LEU A 84 6.64 22.05 -0.12
C LEU A 84 5.67 23.24 -0.14
N ALA A 85 6.10 24.40 -0.64
CA ALA A 85 5.22 25.57 -0.77
C ALA A 85 3.98 25.29 -1.64
N ALA A 86 4.12 24.48 -2.69
CA ALA A 86 2.99 24.06 -3.52
C ALA A 86 2.01 23.15 -2.75
N VAL A 87 2.51 22.26 -1.90
CA VAL A 87 1.67 21.41 -1.04
C VAL A 87 0.94 22.26 0.01
N GLU A 88 1.63 23.19 0.66
CA GLU A 88 1.03 24.11 1.64
C GLU A 88 -0.08 24.95 1.02
N ALA A 89 0.15 25.52 -0.17
CA ALA A 89 -0.87 26.28 -0.89
C ALA A 89 -2.10 25.43 -1.23
N ARG A 90 -1.89 24.17 -1.62
CA ARG A 90 -2.98 23.24 -1.92
C ARG A 90 -3.76 22.85 -0.67
N LEU A 91 -3.08 22.68 0.46
CA LEU A 91 -3.73 22.39 1.74
C LEU A 91 -4.59 23.57 2.19
N ALA A 92 -4.07 24.80 2.10
CA ALA A 92 -4.83 26.01 2.43
C ALA A 92 -6.09 26.18 1.56
N GLU A 93 -6.02 25.82 0.27
CA GLU A 93 -7.21 25.79 -0.60
C GLU A 93 -8.24 24.77 -0.12
N LEU A 94 -7.81 23.58 0.30
CA LEU A 94 -8.73 22.54 0.81
C LEU A 94 -9.37 22.95 2.14
N GLU A 95 -8.61 23.57 3.04
CA GLU A 95 -9.09 24.03 4.34
C GLU A 95 -10.04 25.22 4.23
N SER A 96 -9.83 26.09 3.24
CA SER A 96 -10.70 27.25 2.98
C SER A 96 -12.00 26.88 2.24
N ARG A 97 -12.16 25.64 1.77
CA ARG A 97 -13.43 25.21 1.16
C ARG A 97 -14.52 25.18 2.23
N PRO A 98 -15.59 25.97 2.07
CA PRO A 98 -16.71 25.91 3.01
C PRO A 98 -17.34 24.52 2.95
N VAL A 99 -17.44 23.86 4.11
CA VAL A 99 -18.25 22.64 4.23
C VAL A 99 -19.67 23.00 3.82
N PRO A 100 -20.27 22.36 2.80
CA PRO A 100 -21.62 22.70 2.38
C PRO A 100 -22.56 22.48 3.56
N PRO A 101 -23.51 23.41 3.82
CA PRO A 101 -24.39 23.27 4.95
C PRO A 101 -25.22 21.99 4.79
N ARG A 102 -25.18 21.10 5.79
CA ARG A 102 -26.04 19.88 5.90
C ARG A 102 -27.55 20.18 5.81
N ARG A 103 -27.93 21.46 5.78
CA ARG A 103 -29.30 21.96 5.60
C ARG A 103 -29.95 21.47 4.32
N SER A 104 -29.22 21.16 3.25
CA SER A 104 -29.82 20.60 2.03
C SER A 104 -30.33 19.17 2.23
N VAL A 105 -29.60 18.33 2.98
CA VAL A 105 -30.02 16.96 3.28
C VAL A 105 -31.18 16.94 4.26
N ALA A 106 -31.11 17.75 5.33
CA ALA A 106 -32.20 17.84 6.30
C ALA A 106 -33.49 18.42 5.69
N ALA A 107 -33.38 19.46 4.85
CA ALA A 107 -34.52 20.05 4.15
C ALA A 107 -35.11 19.09 3.09
N PHE A 108 -34.26 18.34 2.37
CA PHE A 108 -34.71 17.33 1.42
C PHE A 108 -35.47 16.19 2.13
N VAL A 109 -34.93 15.66 3.23
CA VAL A 109 -35.59 14.63 4.05
C VAL A 109 -36.90 15.14 4.64
N ALA A 110 -36.94 16.39 5.13
CA ALA A 110 -38.17 17.01 5.62
C ALA A 110 -39.22 17.17 4.51
N THR A 111 -38.80 17.54 3.30
CA THR A 111 -39.70 17.70 2.14
C THR A 111 -40.28 16.35 1.67
N VAL A 112 -39.47 15.30 1.67
CA VAL A 112 -39.91 13.93 1.35
C VAL A 112 -40.87 13.40 2.42
N ALA A 113 -40.57 13.62 3.70
CA ALA A 113 -41.44 13.22 4.81
C ALA A 113 -42.79 13.98 4.85
N ALA A 114 -42.79 15.26 4.46
CA ALA A 114 -44.03 16.04 4.32
C ALA A 114 -44.90 15.52 3.16
N ARG A 115 -44.30 15.16 2.02
CA ARG A 115 -45.00 14.54 0.88
C ARG A 115 -45.57 13.16 1.21
N GLY A 116 -44.85 12.33 1.95
CA GLY A 116 -45.34 11.01 2.38
C GLY A 116 -46.57 11.08 3.30
N ARG A 117 -46.62 12.08 4.19
CA ARG A 117 -47.79 12.31 5.07
C ARG A 117 -49.00 12.83 4.32
N ALA A 118 -48.81 13.67 3.31
CA ALA A 118 -49.91 14.14 2.46
C ALA A 118 -50.55 13.01 1.64
N PHE A 119 -49.76 11.99 1.26
CA PHE A 119 -50.24 10.84 0.50
C PHE A 119 -51.04 9.84 1.37
N LEU A 120 -50.70 9.73 2.66
CA LEU A 120 -51.39 8.83 3.61
C LEU A 120 -52.64 9.43 4.27
N GLY A 121 -52.79 10.76 4.26
CA GLY A 121 -53.98 11.45 4.80
C GLY A 121 -55.13 11.63 3.80
N ALA A 122 -54.96 11.23 2.54
CA ALA A 122 -55.97 11.38 1.49
C ALA A 122 -56.82 10.11 1.26
N GLY A 123 -56.64 9.07 2.08
CA GLY A 123 -57.24 7.75 1.92
C GLY A 123 -58.30 7.36 2.94
N ASP A 124 -58.90 8.32 3.67
CA ASP A 124 -60.01 8.03 4.59
C ASP A 124 -61.16 9.04 4.38
N ARG A 125 -61.98 8.76 3.35
CA ARG A 125 -63.35 9.28 3.18
C ARG A 125 -64.20 8.20 2.53
#